data_AF-A0A2T4CIL7-F1
#
_entry.id   AF-A0A2T4CIL7-F1
#
_cell.length_a   1.000
_cell.length_b   1.000
_cell.length_c   1.000
_cell.angle_alpha   90.00
_cell.angle_beta   90.00
_cell.angle_gamma   90.00
#
_symmetry.space_group_name_H-M   'P 1'
#
loop_
_entity.id
_entity.type
_entity.pdbx_description
1 polymer ?
#
loop_
_entity_poly.entity_id
_entity_poly.type
_entity_poly.pdbx_seq_one_letter_code
_entity_poly.pdbx_strand_id
1 'polypeptide(L)'
;MPGFDFSNYNRNAALHAQGVPLPKATSTGTTIVGCIFDGGVVGHIGAYLVVAGCDPTGTHLFTVHAHGSTDKLPYVTMGSGSLAAMSVFETQWTPDLSRDAAVKLCSEAILAGVWNDLGSGSNVDVAVITKEKTTLLRNYIKPNEKSAKLQSYRFPKGTTAVLNEKIITKRDIGRYVTVVDLPVEGEKMDVDT
;
A
#
# COMPACT_ATOMS: atom_id res chain seq x y z
N MET A 1 15.60 27.83 6.93
CA MET A 1 14.97 26.49 6.93
C MET A 1 13.52 26.69 6.52
N PRO A 2 13.15 26.58 5.24
CA PRO A 2 11.76 26.69 4.85
C PRO A 2 11.07 25.38 5.26
N GLY A 3 10.05 25.50 6.09
CA GLY A 3 9.25 24.38 6.60
C GLY A 3 8.31 23.78 5.54
N PHE A 4 7.33 23.03 6.02
CA PHE A 4 6.32 22.35 5.20
C PHE A 4 5.66 23.29 4.17
N ASP A 5 5.64 22.86 2.91
CA ASP A 5 4.93 23.55 1.82
C ASP A 5 3.45 23.13 1.79
N PHE A 6 2.57 24.09 2.08
CA PHE A 6 1.12 23.90 2.10
C PHE A 6 0.44 24.28 0.77
N SER A 7 1.20 24.58 -0.29
CA SER A 7 0.67 24.85 -1.63
C SER A 7 -0.28 23.72 -2.10
N ASN A 8 0.10 22.48 -1.83
CA ASN A 8 -0.69 21.29 -2.16
C ASN A 8 -2.00 21.17 -1.36
N TYR A 9 -2.01 21.59 -0.09
CA TYR A 9 -3.23 21.63 0.71
C TYR A 9 -4.24 22.62 0.12
N ASN A 10 -3.78 23.84 -0.18
CA ASN A 10 -4.62 24.90 -0.77
C ASN A 10 -5.17 24.48 -2.15
N ARG A 11 -4.34 23.82 -2.97
CA ARG A 11 -4.77 23.26 -4.26
C ARG A 11 -5.84 22.19 -4.08
N ASN A 12 -5.64 21.25 -3.16
CA ASN A 12 -6.60 20.18 -2.91
C ASN A 12 -7.93 20.73 -2.37
N ALA A 13 -7.90 21.77 -1.54
CA ALA A 13 -9.09 22.47 -1.07
C ALA A 13 -9.87 23.14 -2.23
N ALA A 14 -9.15 23.78 -3.16
CA ALA A 14 -9.75 24.38 -4.35
C ALA A 14 -10.36 23.32 -5.29
N LEU A 15 -9.68 22.19 -5.50
CA LEU A 15 -10.20 21.08 -6.31
C LEU A 15 -11.45 20.46 -5.67
N HIS A 16 -11.47 20.32 -4.34
CA HIS A 16 -12.65 19.84 -3.63
C HIS A 16 -13.83 20.80 -3.76
N ALA A 17 -13.60 22.12 -3.69
CA ALA A 17 -14.64 23.12 -3.95
C ALA A 17 -15.18 23.05 -5.39
N GLN A 18 -14.42 22.51 -6.33
CA GLN A 18 -14.83 22.26 -7.72
C GLN A 18 -15.48 20.89 -7.93
N GLY A 19 -15.77 20.15 -6.85
CA GLY A 19 -16.44 18.86 -6.92
C GLY A 19 -15.54 17.68 -7.27
N VAL A 20 -14.22 17.85 -7.25
CA VAL A 20 -13.28 16.72 -7.38
C VAL A 20 -13.34 15.89 -6.10
N PRO A 21 -13.76 14.61 -6.15
CA PRO A 21 -13.87 13.79 -4.96
C PRO A 21 -12.49 13.51 -4.36
N LEU A 22 -12.42 13.50 -3.03
CA LEU A 22 -11.20 13.11 -2.34
C LEU A 22 -10.79 11.69 -2.74
N PRO A 23 -9.49 11.43 -3.00
CA PRO A 23 -9.01 10.07 -3.19
C PRO A 23 -9.40 9.19 -1.99
N LYS A 24 -9.91 7.99 -2.26
CA LYS A 24 -10.25 7.04 -1.20
C LYS A 24 -8.95 6.62 -0.51
N ALA A 25 -8.81 6.97 0.75
CA ALA A 25 -7.65 6.57 1.56
C ALA A 25 -7.67 5.05 1.75
N THR A 26 -6.55 4.40 1.42
CA THR A 26 -6.34 2.98 1.72
C THR A 26 -5.45 2.90 2.96
N SER A 27 -5.95 2.29 4.03
CA SER A 27 -5.19 2.14 5.28
C SER A 27 -4.11 1.08 5.11
N THR A 28 -2.86 1.45 5.38
CA THR A 28 -1.69 0.54 5.33
C THR A 28 -1.31 -0.01 6.72
N GLY A 29 -2.19 0.09 7.72
CA GLY A 29 -2.01 -0.57 9.03
C GLY A 29 -0.96 0.05 9.95
N THR A 30 -0.43 1.24 9.64
CA THR A 30 0.53 1.95 10.50
C THR A 30 -0.17 3.11 11.21
N THR A 31 -0.14 3.13 12.55
CA THR A 31 -0.66 4.27 13.33
C THR A 31 0.35 5.41 13.28
N ILE A 32 0.04 6.44 12.49
CA ILE A 32 0.84 7.65 12.38
C ILE A 32 0.21 8.72 13.30
N VAL A 33 1.01 9.35 14.17
CA VAL A 33 0.54 10.39 15.10
C VAL A 33 1.30 11.69 14.85
N GLY A 34 0.58 12.79 14.75
CA GLY A 34 1.13 14.14 14.74
C GLY A 34 0.19 15.09 15.48
N CYS A 35 0.74 16.12 16.11
CA CYS A 35 0.01 17.15 16.84
C CYS A 35 0.51 18.53 16.42
N ILE A 36 -0.40 19.45 16.10
CA ILE A 36 -0.09 20.85 15.78
C ILE A 36 -0.14 21.65 17.09
N PHE A 37 0.81 22.57 17.29
CA PHE A 37 0.82 23.52 18.40
C PHE A 37 1.13 24.94 17.89
N ASP A 38 1.03 25.95 18.77
CA ASP A 38 1.31 27.33 18.39
C ASP A 38 2.77 27.49 17.91
N GLY A 39 2.93 27.76 16.62
CA GLY A 39 4.23 27.89 15.98
C GLY A 39 4.88 26.59 15.50
N GLY A 40 4.22 25.43 15.55
CA GLY A 40 4.84 24.19 15.07
C GLY A 40 3.98 22.94 15.01
N VAL A 41 4.64 21.82 14.72
CA VAL A 41 4.06 20.47 14.70
C VAL A 41 5.01 19.51 15.41
N VAL A 42 4.48 18.59 16.20
CA VAL A 42 5.23 17.50 16.85
C VAL A 42 4.71 16.15 16.37
N GLY A 43 5.61 15.31 15.90
CA GLY A 43 5.32 13.96 15.44
C GLY A 43 6.59 13.33 14.90
N HIS A 44 6.91 12.12 15.33
CA HIS A 44 7.98 11.32 14.73
C HIS A 44 7.33 10.34 13.76
N ILE A 45 7.37 10.65 12.47
CA ILE A 45 6.70 9.88 11.42
C ILE A 45 7.77 9.32 10.49
N GLY A 46 8.11 8.03 10.66
CA GLY A 46 9.01 7.29 9.78
C GLY A 46 8.37 6.91 8.44
N ALA A 47 7.73 7.85 7.74
CA ALA A 47 7.06 7.59 6.47
C ALA A 47 7.94 7.96 5.28
N TYR A 48 8.20 6.97 4.42
CA TYR A 48 8.89 7.14 3.15
C TYR A 48 7.90 6.83 2.03
N LEU A 49 7.52 7.84 1.26
CA LEU A 49 6.42 7.75 0.31
C LEU A 49 6.89 8.04 -1.10
N VAL A 50 6.37 7.28 -2.07
CA VAL A 50 6.34 7.68 -3.47
C VAL A 50 4.92 8.16 -3.75
N VAL A 51 4.80 9.41 -4.18
CA VAL A 51 3.52 10.06 -4.47
C VAL A 51 3.45 10.33 -5.97
N ALA A 52 2.51 9.68 -6.64
CA ALA A 52 2.27 9.85 -8.07
C ALA A 52 0.83 10.30 -8.32
N GLY A 53 0.62 11.12 -9.35
CA GLY A 53 -0.71 11.60 -9.69
C GLY A 53 -0.77 12.33 -11.01
N CYS A 54 -1.95 12.40 -11.59
CA CYS A 54 -2.27 13.22 -12.75
C CYS A 54 -3.30 14.27 -12.34
N ASP A 55 -3.06 15.52 -12.72
CA ASP A 55 -3.99 16.63 -12.50
C ASP A 55 -4.03 17.54 -13.75
N PRO A 56 -4.85 18.60 -13.79
CA PRO A 56 -4.94 19.48 -14.96
C PRO A 56 -3.61 20.13 -15.37
N THR A 57 -2.63 20.23 -14.46
CA THR A 57 -1.30 20.80 -14.76
C THR A 57 -0.33 19.78 -15.35
N GLY A 58 -0.59 18.47 -15.20
CA GLY A 58 0.24 17.42 -15.77
C GLY A 58 0.31 16.15 -14.94
N THR A 59 1.29 15.31 -15.27
CA THR A 59 1.64 14.10 -14.52
C THR A 59 2.80 14.43 -13.58
N HIS A 60 2.69 13.98 -12.33
CA HIS A 60 3.67 14.27 -11.30
C HIS A 60 4.10 13.02 -10.57
N LEU A 61 5.38 12.97 -10.20
CA LEU A 61 6.00 11.93 -9.42
C LEU A 61 6.93 12.59 -8.40
N PHE A 62 6.69 12.32 -7.12
CA PHE A 62 7.44 12.87 -6.00
C PHE A 62 7.84 11.78 -5.02
N THR A 63 8.94 11.99 -4.31
CA THR A 63 9.26 11.27 -3.07
C THR A 63 9.03 12.18 -1.87
N VAL A 64 8.69 11.58 -0.73
CA VAL A 64 8.66 12.25 0.57
C VAL A 64 9.44 11.39 1.55
N HIS A 65 10.52 11.93 2.10
CA HIS A 65 11.33 11.24 3.12
C HIS A 65 10.76 11.53 4.52
N ALA A 66 11.09 10.66 5.49
CA ALA A 66 10.60 10.79 6.86
C ALA A 66 10.95 12.12 7.54
N HIS A 67 12.04 12.76 7.14
CA HIS A 67 12.43 14.10 7.64
C HIS A 67 11.79 15.26 6.86
N GLY A 68 10.86 14.98 5.95
CA GLY A 68 10.07 15.97 5.22
C GLY A 68 10.72 16.53 3.94
N SER A 69 11.86 16.01 3.48
CA SER A 69 12.37 16.41 2.16
C SER A 69 11.55 15.78 1.04
N THR A 70 11.57 16.45 -0.10
CA THR A 70 10.83 16.04 -1.29
C THR A 70 11.69 16.17 -2.52
N ASP A 71 11.66 15.17 -3.41
CA ASP A 71 12.32 15.23 -4.72
C ASP A 71 11.31 15.00 -5.84
N LYS A 72 11.58 15.59 -7.02
CA LYS A 72 10.79 15.41 -8.25
C LYS A 72 11.71 14.90 -9.36
N LEU A 73 11.50 13.65 -9.78
CA LEU A 73 12.33 12.95 -10.77
C LEU A 73 11.45 12.16 -11.74
N PRO A 74 11.94 11.82 -12.94
CA PRO A 74 11.18 11.04 -13.92
C PRO A 74 10.92 9.58 -13.50
N TYR A 75 11.76 9.03 -12.62
CA TYR A 75 11.58 7.75 -11.95
C TYR A 75 12.22 7.82 -10.56
N VAL A 76 11.70 7.04 -9.61
CA VAL A 76 12.19 6.99 -8.23
C VAL A 76 12.05 5.57 -7.68
N THR A 77 12.93 5.19 -6.77
CA THR A 77 12.84 3.93 -6.02
C THR A 77 13.03 4.20 -4.53
N MET A 78 12.23 3.55 -3.69
CA MET A 78 12.23 3.73 -2.23
C MET A 78 12.15 2.37 -1.53
N GLY A 79 12.50 2.31 -0.25
CA GLY A 79 12.49 1.09 0.55
C GLY A 79 13.82 0.33 0.54
N SER A 80 13.89 -0.82 1.21
CA SER A 80 15.10 -1.65 1.32
C SER A 80 15.57 -2.18 -0.03
N GLY A 81 14.64 -2.54 -0.92
CA GLY A 81 14.92 -3.00 -2.28
C GLY A 81 15.24 -1.89 -3.30
N SER A 82 15.32 -0.64 -2.86
CA SER A 82 15.48 0.54 -3.74
C SER A 82 16.71 0.46 -4.64
N LEU A 83 17.85 -0.04 -4.14
CA LEU A 83 19.08 -0.15 -4.93
C LEU A 83 18.97 -1.20 -6.05
N ALA A 84 18.33 -2.33 -5.78
CA ALA A 84 18.08 -3.37 -6.79
C ALA A 84 17.07 -2.88 -7.84
N ALA A 85 16.04 -2.13 -7.43
CA ALA A 85 15.12 -1.50 -8.36
C ALA A 85 15.80 -0.38 -9.18
N MET A 86 16.69 0.41 -8.55
CA MET A 86 17.37 1.53 -9.21
C MET A 86 18.29 1.05 -10.32
N SER A 87 19.00 -0.07 -10.13
CA SER A 87 19.86 -0.61 -11.18
C SER A 87 19.09 -0.98 -12.44
N VAL A 88 17.83 -1.45 -12.31
CA VAL A 88 16.94 -1.73 -13.44
C VAL A 88 16.52 -0.45 -14.14
N PHE A 89 16.12 0.58 -13.39
CA PHE A 89 15.73 1.87 -13.96
C PHE A 89 16.90 2.54 -14.69
N GLU A 90 18.08 2.62 -14.07
CA GLU A 90 19.28 3.23 -14.68
C GLU A 90 19.74 2.50 -15.95
N THR A 91 19.45 1.20 -16.06
CA THR A 91 19.83 0.40 -17.24
C THR A 91 18.83 0.54 -18.39
N GLN A 92 17.52 0.63 -18.09
CA GLN A 92 16.46 0.42 -19.08
C GLN A 92 15.56 1.64 -19.32
N TRP A 93 15.54 2.63 -18.42
CA TRP A 93 14.64 3.77 -18.54
C TRP A 93 15.01 4.66 -19.72
N THR A 94 13.98 5.18 -20.41
CA THR A 94 14.11 6.20 -21.45
C THR A 94 13.03 7.27 -21.26
N PRO A 95 13.25 8.51 -21.77
CA PRO A 95 12.27 9.59 -21.63
C PRO A 95 10.89 9.28 -22.24
N ASP A 96 10.85 8.57 -23.36
CA ASP A 96 9.66 8.35 -24.17
C ASP A 96 9.12 6.91 -24.05
N LEU A 97 8.80 6.49 -22.82
CA LEU A 97 8.21 5.17 -22.58
C LEU A 97 6.73 5.13 -22.95
N SER A 98 6.32 4.06 -23.65
CA SER A 98 4.91 3.72 -23.77
C SER A 98 4.35 3.24 -22.43
N ARG A 99 3.03 3.28 -22.26
CA ARG A 99 2.35 2.77 -21.06
C ARG A 99 2.78 1.33 -20.74
N ASP A 100 2.78 0.45 -21.73
CA ASP A 100 3.08 -0.97 -21.51
C ASP A 100 4.56 -1.20 -21.21
N ALA A 101 5.45 -0.42 -21.84
CA ALA A 101 6.88 -0.44 -21.53
C ALA A 101 7.15 0.06 -20.10
N ALA A 102 6.45 1.12 -19.66
CA ALA A 102 6.57 1.62 -18.29
C ALA A 102 6.06 0.61 -17.25
N VAL A 103 4.92 -0.06 -17.51
CA VAL A 103 4.40 -1.12 -16.63
C VAL A 103 5.39 -2.27 -16.53
N LYS A 104 5.94 -2.73 -17.67
CA LYS A 104 6.96 -3.76 -17.71
C LYS A 104 8.19 -3.36 -16.90
N LEU A 105 8.74 -2.17 -17.15
CA LEU A 105 9.93 -1.65 -16.45
C LEU A 105 9.70 -1.58 -14.93
N CYS A 106 8.59 -0.99 -14.48
CA CYS A 106 8.25 -0.92 -13.06
C CYS A 106 8.11 -2.31 -12.44
N SER A 107 7.46 -3.25 -13.14
CA SER A 107 7.31 -4.61 -12.63
C SER A 107 8.64 -5.36 -12.52
N GLU A 108 9.55 -5.16 -13.48
CA GLU A 108 10.90 -5.73 -13.44
C GLU A 108 11.76 -5.13 -12.33
N ALA A 109 11.65 -3.82 -12.10
CA ALA A 109 12.35 -3.14 -11.01
C ALA A 109 11.90 -3.66 -9.63
N ILE A 110 10.60 -3.90 -9.45
CA ILE A 110 10.08 -4.52 -8.22
C ILE A 110 10.54 -5.98 -8.11
N LEU A 111 10.53 -6.75 -9.21
CA LEU A 111 11.03 -8.13 -9.20
C LEU A 111 12.53 -8.18 -8.83
N ALA A 112 13.33 -7.23 -9.29
CA ALA A 112 14.73 -7.14 -8.88
C ALA A 112 14.86 -6.94 -7.36
N GLY A 113 14.00 -6.11 -6.76
CA GLY A 113 13.88 -6.01 -5.30
C GLY A 113 13.46 -7.34 -4.65
N VAL A 114 12.39 -7.96 -5.12
CA VAL A 114 11.87 -9.25 -4.62
C VAL A 114 12.91 -10.35 -4.62
N TRP A 115 13.78 -10.42 -5.64
CA TRP A 115 14.78 -11.48 -5.75
C TRP A 115 16.10 -11.19 -5.04
N ASN A 116 16.46 -9.92 -4.82
CA ASN A 116 17.78 -9.54 -4.33
C ASN A 116 17.77 -8.88 -2.94
N ASP A 117 16.62 -8.39 -2.45
CA ASP A 117 16.47 -7.80 -1.13
C ASP A 117 15.63 -8.69 -0.22
N LEU A 118 16.17 -9.08 0.94
CA LEU A 118 15.48 -9.93 1.92
C LEU A 118 14.30 -9.23 2.60
N GLY A 119 14.26 -7.89 2.59
CA GLY A 119 13.12 -7.11 3.08
C GLY A 119 11.95 -7.05 2.10
N SER A 120 12.15 -7.50 0.87
CA SER A 120 11.18 -7.45 -0.23
C SER A 120 10.77 -8.87 -0.64
N GLY A 121 9.52 -9.09 -1.06
CA GLY A 121 9.06 -10.43 -1.40
C GLY A 121 7.61 -10.52 -1.89
N SER A 122 7.17 -11.75 -2.12
CA SER A 122 5.79 -12.10 -2.52
C SER A 122 5.43 -11.67 -3.95
N ASN A 123 4.50 -10.73 -4.13
CA ASN A 123 3.85 -10.42 -5.40
C ASN A 123 4.14 -8.98 -5.84
N VAL A 124 3.86 -8.68 -7.10
CA VAL A 124 3.96 -7.32 -7.66
C VAL A 124 2.56 -6.75 -7.86
N ASP A 125 2.33 -5.57 -7.30
CA ASP A 125 1.15 -4.75 -7.59
C ASP A 125 1.54 -3.57 -8.47
N VAL A 126 0.65 -3.17 -9.38
CA VAL A 126 0.87 -2.01 -10.26
C VAL A 126 -0.35 -1.11 -10.22
N ALA A 127 -0.14 0.20 -10.09
CA ALA A 127 -1.18 1.20 -10.30
C ALA A 127 -0.82 2.05 -11.51
N VAL A 128 -1.71 2.08 -12.51
CA VAL A 128 -1.57 2.95 -13.69
C VAL A 128 -2.48 4.15 -13.51
N ILE A 129 -1.89 5.34 -13.42
CA ILE A 129 -2.60 6.60 -13.22
C ILE A 129 -2.54 7.41 -14.52
N THR A 130 -3.68 7.65 -15.15
CA THR A 130 -3.82 8.57 -16.29
C THR A 130 -4.65 9.79 -15.88
N LYS A 131 -4.81 10.76 -16.79
CA LYS A 131 -5.66 11.94 -16.52
C LYS A 131 -7.13 11.57 -16.32
N GLU A 132 -7.57 10.49 -16.98
CA GLU A 132 -8.96 10.05 -17.00
C GLU A 132 -9.28 9.13 -15.82
N LYS A 133 -8.37 8.19 -15.50
CA LYS A 133 -8.62 7.19 -14.47
C LYS A 133 -7.35 6.59 -13.88
N THR A 134 -7.51 6.10 -12.65
CA THR A 134 -6.55 5.20 -12.00
C THR A 134 -7.02 3.76 -12.16
N THR A 135 -6.13 2.87 -12.61
CA THR A 135 -6.38 1.43 -12.71
C THR A 135 -5.41 0.69 -11.79
N LEU A 136 -5.94 0.01 -10.78
CA LEU A 136 -5.15 -0.82 -9.87
C LEU A 136 -5.13 -2.27 -10.37
N LEU A 137 -3.93 -2.79 -10.59
CA LEU A 137 -3.64 -4.17 -10.97
C LEU A 137 -3.05 -4.88 -9.76
N ARG A 138 -3.94 -5.38 -8.89
CA ARG A 138 -3.55 -6.13 -7.68
C ARG A 138 -3.06 -7.52 -8.08
N ASN A 139 -1.96 -7.96 -7.47
CA ASN A 139 -1.23 -9.18 -7.77
C ASN A 139 -0.98 -9.34 -9.27
N TYR A 140 -0.52 -8.28 -9.93
CA TYR A 140 -0.20 -8.24 -11.36
C TYR A 140 0.79 -9.35 -11.75
N ILE A 141 1.81 -9.60 -10.91
CA ILE A 141 2.71 -10.76 -11.04
C ILE A 141 2.72 -11.53 -9.72
N LYS A 142 2.55 -12.85 -9.79
CA LYS A 142 2.58 -13.77 -8.63
C LYS A 142 3.71 -14.80 -8.81
N PRO A 143 4.98 -14.41 -8.66
CA PRO A 143 6.10 -15.31 -8.94
C PRO A 143 6.36 -16.32 -7.79
N ASN A 144 5.78 -16.09 -6.61
CA ASN A 144 6.08 -16.81 -5.37
C ASN A 144 4.89 -17.63 -4.87
N GLU A 145 4.29 -18.45 -5.73
CA GLU A 145 3.26 -19.40 -5.27
C GLU A 145 3.88 -20.50 -4.43
N LYS A 146 3.29 -20.75 -3.27
CA LYS A 146 3.78 -21.77 -2.35
C LYS A 146 3.47 -23.15 -2.92
N SER A 147 4.45 -24.03 -2.91
CA SER A 147 4.25 -25.43 -3.27
C SER A 147 3.32 -26.14 -2.29
N ALA A 148 2.67 -27.21 -2.77
CA ALA A 148 1.85 -28.06 -1.93
C ALA A 148 2.66 -28.59 -0.74
N LYS A 149 2.04 -28.58 0.45
CA LYS A 149 2.66 -29.15 1.65
C LYS A 149 2.84 -30.65 1.44
N LEU A 150 3.99 -31.19 1.84
CA LEU A 150 4.29 -32.63 1.72
C LEU A 150 3.36 -33.53 2.53
N GLN A 151 2.69 -32.97 3.55
CA GLN A 151 1.76 -33.71 4.40
C GLN A 151 0.60 -32.82 4.85
N SER A 152 -0.49 -33.47 5.23
CA SER A 152 -1.61 -32.82 5.91
C SER A 152 -1.29 -32.63 7.39
N TYR A 153 -1.52 -31.42 7.90
CA TYR A 153 -1.39 -31.08 9.32
C TYR A 153 -2.76 -31.08 10.03
N ARG A 154 -3.75 -31.76 9.47
CA ARG A 154 -5.07 -31.88 10.09
C ARG A 154 -5.00 -32.87 11.25
N PHE A 155 -5.06 -32.36 12.47
CA PHE A 155 -5.09 -33.19 13.67
C PHE A 155 -6.44 -33.92 13.82
N PRO A 156 -6.45 -35.14 14.36
CA PRO A 156 -7.68 -35.81 14.78
C PRO A 156 -8.49 -34.95 15.77
N LYS A 157 -9.82 -35.09 15.74
CA LYS A 157 -10.67 -34.45 16.76
C LYS A 157 -10.34 -35.02 18.13
N GLY A 158 -10.17 -34.16 19.13
CA GLY A 158 -9.80 -34.55 20.49
C GLY A 158 -8.29 -34.56 20.79
N THR A 159 -7.43 -34.16 19.84
CA THR A 159 -5.97 -34.06 20.10
C THR A 159 -5.61 -33.03 21.18
N THR A 160 -6.33 -31.91 21.26
CA THR A 160 -6.08 -30.87 22.27
C THR A 160 -6.81 -31.21 23.57
N ALA A 161 -6.09 -31.34 24.68
CA ALA A 161 -6.69 -31.52 26.00
C ALA A 161 -7.49 -30.26 26.39
N VAL A 162 -8.76 -30.43 26.74
CA VAL A 162 -9.67 -29.35 27.12
C VAL A 162 -9.92 -29.44 28.62
N LEU A 163 -9.62 -28.37 29.37
CA LEU A 163 -9.85 -28.29 30.82
C LEU A 163 -11.30 -27.94 31.17
N ASN A 164 -11.91 -27.06 30.39
CA ASN A 164 -13.29 -26.62 30.58
C ASN A 164 -13.86 -26.14 29.24
N GLU A 165 -15.16 -26.33 29.06
CA GLU A 165 -15.92 -25.82 27.93
C GLU A 165 -17.08 -24.98 28.46
N LYS A 166 -17.27 -23.79 27.89
CA LYS A 166 -18.37 -22.88 28.26
C LYS A 166 -19.08 -22.42 27.01
N ILE A 167 -20.39 -22.65 26.97
CA ILE A 167 -21.25 -22.09 25.92
C ILE A 167 -21.43 -20.60 26.23
N ILE A 168 -21.03 -19.75 25.29
CA ILE A 168 -21.23 -18.30 25.35
C ILE A 168 -22.27 -17.92 24.31
N THR A 169 -23.42 -17.39 24.73
CA THR A 169 -24.48 -16.99 23.79
C THR A 169 -24.27 -15.56 23.28
N LYS A 170 -24.83 -15.24 22.11
CA LYS A 170 -24.86 -13.84 21.60
C LYS A 170 -25.41 -12.85 22.64
N ARG A 171 -26.39 -13.25 23.46
CA ARG A 171 -26.97 -12.41 24.54
C ARG A 171 -25.99 -12.14 25.66
N ASP A 172 -25.16 -13.12 26.03
CA ASP A 172 -24.15 -12.95 27.08
C ASP A 172 -23.04 -11.99 26.65
N ILE A 173 -22.69 -12.02 25.35
CA ILE A 173 -21.69 -11.13 24.72
C ILE A 173 -22.25 -9.71 24.52
N GLY A 174 -23.54 -9.58 24.21
CA GLY A 174 -24.21 -8.30 23.98
C GLY A 174 -24.19 -7.31 25.15
N ARG A 175 -23.83 -7.78 26.36
CA ARG A 175 -23.60 -6.93 27.54
C ARG A 175 -22.28 -6.15 27.49
N TYR A 176 -21.33 -6.62 26.68
CA TYR A 176 -19.97 -6.08 26.63
C TYR A 176 -19.60 -5.51 25.26
N VAL A 177 -20.28 -5.94 24.20
CA VAL A 177 -20.06 -5.44 22.84
C VAL A 177 -21.37 -5.33 22.08
N THR A 178 -21.46 -4.32 21.21
CA THR A 178 -22.57 -4.16 20.28
C THR A 178 -22.42 -5.18 19.15
N VAL A 179 -23.36 -6.12 19.06
CA VAL A 179 -23.38 -7.12 17.97
C VAL A 179 -24.22 -6.56 16.83
N VAL A 180 -23.60 -6.33 15.68
CA VAL A 180 -24.28 -5.94 14.44
C VAL A 180 -24.26 -7.14 13.49
N ASP A 181 -25.44 -7.60 13.09
CA ASP A 181 -25.55 -8.63 12.04
C ASP A 181 -25.30 -7.96 10.68
N LEU A 182 -24.12 -8.20 10.11
CA LEU A 182 -23.81 -7.78 8.74
C LEU A 182 -24.42 -8.80 7.75
N PRO A 183 -25.06 -8.35 6.66
CA PRO A 183 -25.49 -9.24 5.60
C PRO A 183 -24.28 -9.97 5.02
N VAL A 184 -24.39 -11.29 4.87
CA VAL A 184 -23.35 -12.15 4.29
C VAL A 184 -23.37 -11.99 2.78
N GLU A 185 -22.90 -10.87 2.25
CA GLU A 185 -22.42 -10.81 0.87
C GLU A 185 -21.01 -11.41 0.88
N GLY A 186 -20.94 -12.68 0.49
CA GLY A 186 -19.74 -13.50 0.64
C GLY A 186 -18.61 -13.08 -0.30
N GLU A 187 -17.58 -12.44 0.25
CA GLU A 187 -16.22 -12.73 -0.20
C GLU A 187 -15.85 -14.10 0.39
N LYS A 188 -15.88 -15.13 -0.44
CA LYS A 188 -15.35 -16.44 -0.07
C LYS A 188 -13.86 -16.27 0.24
N MET A 189 -13.49 -16.49 1.49
CA MET A 189 -12.11 -16.75 1.85
C MET A 189 -11.68 -18.01 1.11
N ASP A 190 -10.72 -17.89 0.20
CA ASP A 190 -10.08 -19.05 -0.42
C ASP A 190 -9.42 -19.88 0.68
N VAL A 191 -10.02 -21.02 0.97
CA VAL A 191 -9.43 -22.06 1.83
C VAL A 191 -8.66 -22.99 0.92
N ASP A 192 -7.34 -23.09 1.14
CA ASP A 192 -6.47 -24.04 0.45
C ASP A 192 -7.07 -25.45 0.55
N THR A 193 -7.64 -25.95 -0.54
CA THR A 193 -8.02 -27.36 -0.74
C THR A 193 -6.84 -28.19 -1.22
#